data_AF-A0A947ELC5-F1
#
_entry.id   AF-A0A947ELC5-F1
#
_cell.length_a   1.000
_cell.length_b   1.000
_cell.length_c   1.000
_cell.angle_alpha   90.00
_cell.angle_beta   90.00
_cell.angle_gamma   90.00
#
_symmetry.space_group_name_H-M   'P 1'
#
loop_
_entity.id
_entity.type
_entity.pdbx_description
1 polymer ?
#
loop_
_entity_poly.entity_id
_entity_poly.type
_entity_poly.pdbx_seq_one_letter_code
_entity_poly.pdbx_strand_id
1 'polypeptide(L)'
;MKFKLTLLAFVFCNLVGAQLPKGFSYVESVIPSIKVELRYLSDNNFVGKRIDGYITEKAILSTPATMALKKVQEELKAYDLSIMIYDSYRPQQAVDHFMRWARDLNDTINKHRFYPDVAKRHLFKEEYIATRSGHSRGSTLDITLVDLSTCEALDMGSPYDFFGMESWVNNKDLTPQQR
;
A
#
# COMPACT_ATOMS: atom_id res chain seq x y z
N MET A 1 -25.75 -14.84 -58.48
CA MET A 1 -25.55 -14.24 -57.14
C MET A 1 -25.08 -15.34 -56.19
N LYS A 2 -23.86 -15.27 -55.64
CA LYS A 2 -23.36 -16.22 -54.63
C LYS A 2 -23.41 -15.53 -53.27
N PHE A 3 -24.34 -15.93 -52.41
CA PHE A 3 -24.38 -15.50 -51.01
C PHE A 3 -23.25 -16.22 -50.26
N LYS A 4 -22.24 -15.48 -49.79
CA LYS A 4 -21.29 -15.98 -48.81
C LYS A 4 -21.89 -15.75 -47.43
N LEU A 5 -22.32 -16.82 -46.77
CA LEU A 5 -22.77 -16.80 -45.38
C LEU A 5 -21.52 -16.86 -44.49
N THR A 6 -21.10 -15.71 -43.97
CA THR A 6 -19.98 -15.62 -43.03
C THR A 6 -20.50 -15.98 -41.64
N LEU A 7 -20.12 -17.14 -41.12
CA LEU A 7 -20.44 -17.56 -39.75
C LEU A 7 -19.55 -16.77 -38.77
N LEU A 8 -20.15 -15.83 -38.03
CA LEU A 8 -19.45 -15.08 -36.98
C LEU A 8 -19.43 -15.93 -35.70
N ALA A 9 -18.31 -16.57 -35.41
CA ALA A 9 -18.11 -17.29 -34.16
C ALA A 9 -17.91 -16.29 -33.01
N PHE A 10 -18.92 -16.11 -32.16
CA PHE A 10 -18.77 -15.40 -30.89
C PHE A 10 -17.98 -16.28 -29.91
N VAL A 11 -16.69 -15.98 -29.74
CA VAL A 11 -15.88 -16.55 -28.66
C VAL A 11 -16.32 -15.88 -27.36
N PHE A 12 -17.16 -16.55 -26.58
CA PHE A 12 -17.40 -16.18 -25.19
C PHE A 12 -16.14 -16.48 -24.36
N CYS A 13 -15.29 -15.47 -24.21
CA CYS A 13 -14.18 -15.52 -23.27
C CYS A 13 -14.78 -15.40 -21.86
N ASN A 14 -14.83 -16.52 -21.12
CA ASN A 14 -15.19 -16.48 -19.71
C ASN A 14 -14.07 -15.74 -18.96
N LEU A 15 -14.33 -14.50 -18.59
CA LEU A 15 -13.49 -13.74 -17.66
C LEU A 15 -13.65 -14.38 -16.27
N VAL A 16 -12.81 -15.37 -15.98
CA VAL A 16 -12.65 -15.88 -14.61
C VAL A 16 -11.87 -14.81 -13.84
N GLY A 17 -12.60 -13.92 -13.16
CA GLY A 17 -12.00 -13.03 -12.17
C GLY A 17 -11.38 -13.87 -11.06
N ALA A 18 -10.11 -13.63 -10.72
CA ALA A 18 -9.48 -14.29 -9.58
C ALA A 18 -10.23 -13.90 -8.30
N GLN A 19 -10.91 -14.87 -7.70
CA GLN A 19 -11.60 -14.68 -6.43
C GLN A 19 -10.59 -14.71 -5.29
N LEU A 20 -10.72 -13.78 -4.34
CA LEU A 20 -9.87 -13.77 -3.16
C LEU A 20 -10.04 -15.09 -2.36
N PRO A 21 -8.97 -15.57 -1.69
CA PRO A 21 -9.09 -16.69 -0.77
C PRO A 21 -10.15 -16.44 0.29
N LYS A 22 -10.80 -17.50 0.77
CA LYS A 22 -11.77 -17.41 1.86
C LYS A 22 -11.13 -16.72 3.08
N GLY A 23 -11.86 -15.78 3.68
CA GLY A 23 -11.40 -15.01 4.83
C GLY A 23 -10.63 -13.73 4.48
N PHE A 24 -10.57 -13.37 3.20
CA PHE A 24 -10.07 -12.08 2.72
C PHE A 24 -11.17 -11.26 2.06
N SER A 25 -10.96 -9.96 1.99
CA SER A 25 -11.91 -9.01 1.41
C SER A 25 -11.17 -7.89 0.69
N TYR A 26 -11.75 -7.44 -0.41
CA TYR A 26 -11.42 -6.13 -0.97
C TYR A 26 -11.95 -5.08 -0.03
N VAL A 27 -11.08 -4.20 0.48
CA VAL A 27 -11.44 -3.23 1.51
C VAL A 27 -12.50 -2.26 0.97
N GLU A 28 -12.33 -1.76 -0.24
CA GLU A 28 -13.27 -0.84 -0.91
C GLU A 28 -14.67 -1.45 -1.12
N SER A 29 -14.80 -2.78 -1.20
CA SER A 29 -16.11 -3.43 -1.30
C SER A 29 -16.88 -3.41 0.02
N VAL A 30 -16.17 -3.36 1.16
CA VAL A 30 -16.77 -3.31 2.51
C VAL A 30 -16.88 -1.88 3.03
N ILE A 31 -15.94 -1.02 2.63
CA ILE A 31 -15.83 0.38 3.06
C ILE A 31 -15.68 1.27 1.81
N PRO A 32 -16.77 1.53 1.04
CA PRO A 32 -16.67 2.27 -0.23
C PRO A 32 -16.14 3.69 -0.13
N SER A 33 -16.21 4.30 1.07
CA SER A 33 -15.71 5.66 1.32
C SER A 33 -14.23 5.74 1.64
N ILE A 34 -13.53 4.61 1.82
CA ILE A 34 -12.11 4.63 2.20
C ILE A 34 -11.25 5.03 1.00
N LYS A 35 -10.20 5.82 1.25
CA LYS A 35 -9.23 6.19 0.21
C LYS A 35 -8.13 5.13 0.13
N VAL A 36 -7.70 4.81 -1.09
CA VAL A 36 -6.61 3.87 -1.36
C VAL A 36 -5.65 4.54 -2.33
N GLU A 37 -4.37 4.58 -1.96
CA GLU A 37 -3.29 5.08 -2.79
C GLU A 37 -2.08 4.16 -2.61
N LEU A 38 -2.13 2.96 -3.21
CA LEU A 38 -1.11 1.94 -2.98
C LEU A 38 0.24 2.39 -3.54
N ARG A 39 1.16 2.81 -2.66
CA ARG A 39 2.43 3.46 -3.04
C ARG A 39 3.33 2.56 -3.87
N TYR A 40 3.26 1.25 -3.64
CA TYR A 40 4.01 0.23 -4.37
C TYR A 40 3.45 -0.11 -5.76
N LEU A 41 2.28 0.43 -6.14
CA LEU A 41 1.75 0.32 -7.51
C LEU A 41 2.42 1.31 -8.49
N SER A 42 3.03 2.37 -7.98
CA SER A 42 3.70 3.41 -8.77
C SER A 42 5.22 3.43 -8.51
N ASP A 43 5.93 4.40 -9.06
CA ASP A 43 7.33 4.70 -8.75
C ASP A 43 7.51 5.56 -7.48
N ASN A 44 6.42 5.99 -6.87
CA ASN A 44 6.40 6.81 -5.67
C ASN A 44 6.64 5.99 -4.39
N ASN A 45 7.78 5.32 -4.31
CA ASN A 45 8.25 4.53 -3.19
C ASN A 45 9.80 4.49 -3.15
N PHE A 46 10.39 3.96 -2.08
CA PHE A 46 11.85 3.95 -1.89
C PHE A 46 12.65 3.20 -2.97
N VAL A 47 12.02 2.30 -3.73
CA VAL A 47 12.64 1.57 -4.85
C VAL A 47 12.61 2.39 -6.14
N GLY A 48 11.65 3.30 -6.31
CA GLY A 48 11.54 4.16 -7.50
C GLY A 48 10.92 3.49 -8.72
N LYS A 49 10.19 2.40 -8.52
CA LYS A 49 9.45 1.66 -9.56
C LYS A 49 8.30 0.91 -8.94
N ARG A 50 7.36 0.47 -9.78
CA ARG A 50 6.30 -0.46 -9.37
C ARG A 50 6.91 -1.74 -8.81
N ILE A 51 6.40 -2.18 -7.66
CA ILE A 51 6.85 -3.38 -6.96
C ILE A 51 6.14 -4.62 -7.51
N ASP A 52 6.85 -5.76 -7.51
CA ASP A 52 6.32 -7.00 -8.06
C ASP A 52 5.10 -7.45 -7.25
N GLY A 53 4.03 -7.84 -7.95
CA GLY A 53 2.77 -8.26 -7.33
C GLY A 53 1.77 -7.15 -7.03
N TYR A 54 2.15 -5.87 -7.12
CA TYR A 54 1.19 -4.77 -7.15
C TYR A 54 0.74 -4.55 -8.59
N ILE A 55 -0.43 -5.11 -8.93
CA ILE A 55 -0.94 -5.16 -10.31
C ILE A 55 -2.09 -4.15 -10.51
N THR A 56 -2.89 -3.93 -9.47
CA THR A 56 -4.06 -3.03 -9.47
C THR A 56 -4.16 -2.28 -8.16
N GLU A 57 -4.81 -1.12 -8.15
CA GLU A 57 -5.09 -0.33 -6.94
C GLU A 57 -6.27 -0.94 -6.18
N LYS A 58 -6.03 -2.07 -5.52
CA LYS A 58 -7.03 -2.82 -4.75
C LYS A 58 -6.44 -3.18 -3.40
N ALA A 59 -6.92 -2.52 -2.35
CA ALA A 59 -6.53 -2.88 -0.99
C ALA A 59 -7.20 -4.20 -0.59
N ILE A 60 -6.40 -5.14 -0.09
CA ILE A 60 -6.86 -6.47 0.34
C ILE A 60 -6.45 -6.66 1.80
N LEU A 61 -7.39 -7.09 2.63
CA LEU A 61 -7.13 -7.45 4.02
C LEU A 61 -7.89 -8.73 4.36
N SER A 62 -7.54 -9.35 5.48
CA SER A 62 -8.39 -10.36 6.11
C SER A 62 -9.75 -9.72 6.42
N THR A 63 -10.82 -10.50 6.30
CA THR A 63 -12.18 -10.02 6.59
C THR A 63 -12.28 -9.47 8.02
N PRO A 64 -11.72 -10.10 9.08
CA PRO A 64 -11.74 -9.52 10.42
C PRO A 64 -11.03 -8.17 10.51
N ALA A 65 -9.85 -8.00 9.88
CA ALA A 65 -9.15 -6.72 9.85
C ALA A 65 -9.95 -5.65 9.10
N THR A 66 -10.58 -6.02 7.98
CA THR A 66 -11.47 -5.12 7.22
C THR A 66 -12.64 -4.63 8.06
N MET A 67 -13.27 -5.52 8.84
CA MET A 67 -14.37 -5.15 9.72
C MET A 67 -13.94 -4.26 10.89
N ALA A 68 -12.72 -4.47 11.43
CA ALA A 68 -12.16 -3.59 12.44
C ALA A 68 -11.87 -2.19 11.85
N LEU A 69 -11.24 -2.16 10.67
CA LEU A 69 -10.95 -0.92 9.94
C LEU A 69 -12.22 -0.10 9.64
N LYS A 70 -13.32 -0.78 9.30
CA LYS A 70 -14.63 -0.15 9.08
C LYS A 70 -15.10 0.65 10.29
N LYS A 71 -14.94 0.11 11.50
CA LYS A 71 -15.33 0.81 12.74
C LYS A 71 -14.50 2.07 12.94
N VAL A 72 -13.18 2.00 12.74
CA VAL A 72 -12.29 3.16 12.83
C VAL A 72 -12.67 4.23 11.80
N GLN A 73 -12.93 3.83 10.55
CA GLN A 73 -13.39 4.75 9.50
C GLN A 73 -14.72 5.43 9.87
N GLU A 74 -15.63 4.72 10.55
CA GLU A 74 -16.91 5.28 11.02
C GLU A 74 -16.71 6.28 12.16
N GLU A 75 -15.82 5.99 13.10
CA GLU A 75 -15.48 6.88 14.22
C GLU A 75 -14.79 8.18 13.74
N LEU A 76 -13.85 8.07 12.79
CA LEU A 76 -13.11 9.22 12.27
C LEU A 76 -13.98 10.27 11.56
N LYS A 77 -15.14 9.85 11.01
CA LYS A 77 -16.09 10.78 10.38
C LYS A 77 -16.60 11.85 11.33
N ALA A 78 -16.69 11.56 12.63
CA ALA A 78 -17.11 12.55 13.63
C ALA A 78 -16.09 13.70 13.81
N TYR A 79 -14.87 13.53 13.29
CA TYR A 79 -13.79 14.49 13.36
C TYR A 79 -13.46 15.11 11.99
N ASP A 80 -14.33 14.93 10.98
CA ASP A 80 -14.07 15.30 9.60
C ASP A 80 -12.80 14.63 9.02
N LEU A 81 -12.51 13.41 9.46
CA LEU A 81 -11.35 12.62 9.03
C LEU A 81 -11.76 11.33 8.31
N SER A 82 -10.86 10.85 7.47
CA SER A 82 -10.93 9.55 6.79
C SER A 82 -9.57 8.87 6.78
N ILE A 83 -9.58 7.55 6.62
CA ILE A 83 -8.36 6.76 6.40
C ILE A 83 -7.99 6.81 4.91
N MET A 84 -6.69 6.89 4.64
CA MET A 84 -6.09 6.57 3.35
C MET A 84 -5.05 5.46 3.51
N ILE A 85 -5.19 4.40 2.70
CA ILE A 85 -4.32 3.23 2.73
C ILE A 85 -3.16 3.39 1.74
N TYR A 86 -1.93 3.28 2.23
CA TYR A 86 -0.71 3.26 1.42
C TYR A 86 -0.19 1.86 1.13
N ASP A 87 -0.41 0.92 2.05
CA ASP A 87 -0.19 -0.51 1.80
C ASP A 87 -1.15 -1.39 2.61
N SER A 88 -1.43 -2.59 2.09
CA SER A 88 -2.30 -3.59 2.73
C SER A 88 -1.67 -4.97 2.56
N TYR A 89 -2.39 -5.99 2.09
CA TYR A 89 -1.78 -7.28 1.76
C TYR A 89 -0.62 -7.10 0.77
N ARG A 90 0.56 -7.53 1.19
CA ARG A 90 1.79 -7.52 0.41
C ARG A 90 2.14 -8.95 -0.01
N PRO A 91 2.11 -9.29 -1.30
CA PRO A 91 2.47 -10.64 -1.73
C PRO A 91 3.96 -10.91 -1.51
N GLN A 92 4.35 -12.17 -1.30
CA GLN A 92 5.75 -12.52 -1.03
C GLN A 92 6.71 -12.04 -2.13
N GLN A 93 6.29 -12.06 -3.40
CA GLN A 93 7.09 -11.53 -4.51
C GLN A 93 7.47 -10.04 -4.36
N ALA A 94 6.66 -9.23 -3.68
CA ALA A 94 6.98 -7.84 -3.37
C ALA A 94 8.11 -7.75 -2.34
N VAL A 95 8.03 -8.57 -1.29
CA VAL A 95 9.11 -8.72 -0.30
C VAL A 95 10.40 -9.16 -1.00
N ASP A 96 10.32 -10.14 -1.90
CA ASP A 96 11.48 -10.61 -2.66
C ASP A 96 12.05 -9.51 -3.59
N HIS A 97 11.21 -8.63 -4.13
CA HIS A 97 11.65 -7.45 -4.89
C HIS A 97 12.42 -6.50 -3.96
N PHE A 98 11.89 -6.17 -2.77
CA PHE A 98 12.62 -5.36 -1.78
C PHE A 98 13.97 -5.97 -1.43
N MET A 99 14.04 -7.30 -1.28
CA MET A 99 15.30 -8.01 -1.02
C MET A 99 16.29 -7.90 -2.20
N ARG A 100 15.82 -8.01 -3.45
CA ARG A 100 16.66 -7.81 -4.63
C ARG A 100 17.20 -6.40 -4.69
N TRP A 101 16.33 -5.40 -4.51
CA TRP A 101 16.72 -3.99 -4.49
C TRP A 101 17.72 -3.67 -3.38
N ALA A 102 17.50 -4.18 -2.17
CA ALA A 102 18.33 -3.85 -1.02
C ALA A 102 19.74 -4.46 -1.11
N ARG A 103 19.91 -5.55 -1.87
CA ARG A 103 21.22 -6.16 -2.18
C ARG A 103 22.02 -5.37 -3.21
N ASP A 104 21.36 -4.61 -4.08
CA ASP A 104 22.03 -3.69 -5.00
C ASP A 104 22.34 -2.38 -4.27
N LEU A 105 23.54 -2.27 -3.70
CA LEU A 105 23.93 -1.09 -2.92
C LEU A 105 24.10 0.18 -3.78
N ASN A 106 24.18 0.06 -5.10
CA ASN A 106 24.35 1.20 -6.01
C ASN A 106 23.01 1.83 -6.41
N ASP A 107 21.92 1.06 -6.37
CA ASP A 107 20.57 1.57 -6.60
C ASP A 107 20.12 2.49 -5.45
N THR A 108 20.44 3.78 -5.59
CA THR A 108 20.20 4.82 -4.57
C THR A 108 19.40 6.00 -5.12
N ILE A 109 18.67 5.77 -6.21
CA ILE A 109 17.91 6.79 -6.95
C ILE A 109 17.03 7.63 -5.99
N ASN A 110 16.34 6.95 -5.08
CA ASN A 110 15.40 7.55 -4.14
C ASN A 110 15.96 7.78 -2.73
N LYS A 111 17.28 7.62 -2.53
CA LYS A 111 17.93 7.83 -1.24
C LYS A 111 17.60 9.19 -0.63
N HIS A 112 17.77 10.26 -1.41
CA HIS A 112 17.58 11.63 -0.94
C HIS A 112 16.18 11.89 -0.34
N ARG A 113 15.18 11.13 -0.79
CA ARG A 113 13.78 11.29 -0.39
C ARG A 113 13.37 10.37 0.75
N PHE A 114 13.82 9.12 0.75
CA PHE A 114 13.32 8.10 1.68
C PHE A 114 14.32 7.73 2.78
N TYR A 115 15.62 7.93 2.58
CA TYR A 115 16.64 7.53 3.55
C TYR A 115 17.92 8.38 3.41
N PRO A 116 17.82 9.72 3.48
CA PRO A 116 18.94 10.61 3.19
C PRO A 116 20.15 10.34 4.10
N ASP A 117 19.89 10.12 5.39
CA ASP A 117 20.89 10.00 6.44
C ASP A 117 21.24 8.54 6.81
N VAL A 118 20.53 7.57 6.23
CA VAL A 118 20.78 6.16 6.47
C VAL A 118 21.53 5.54 5.29
N ALA A 119 22.68 4.91 5.58
CA ALA A 119 23.39 4.14 4.57
C ALA A 119 22.53 2.93 4.16
N LYS A 120 22.35 2.67 2.85
CA LYS A 120 21.48 1.60 2.33
C LYS A 120 21.77 0.22 2.97
N ARG A 121 23.05 -0.10 3.21
CA ARG A 121 23.49 -1.32 3.90
C ARG A 121 22.94 -1.49 5.33
N HIS A 122 22.50 -0.42 5.97
CA HIS A 122 21.95 -0.43 7.33
C HIS A 122 20.43 -0.60 7.35
N LEU A 123 19.71 -0.47 6.22
CA LEU A 123 18.24 -0.55 6.19
C LEU A 123 17.68 -1.86 6.75
N PHE A 124 18.44 -2.96 6.70
CA PHE A 124 18.10 -4.21 7.37
C PHE A 124 18.41 -4.22 8.86
N LYS A 125 19.57 -3.67 9.24
CA LYS A 125 20.02 -3.65 10.63
C LYS A 125 19.11 -2.78 11.49
N GLU A 126 18.64 -1.68 10.92
CA GLU A 126 17.69 -0.75 11.54
C GLU A 126 16.22 -1.20 11.35
N GLU A 127 15.99 -2.44 10.89
CA GLU A 127 14.67 -3.09 10.77
C GLU A 127 13.65 -2.40 9.86
N TYR A 128 14.05 -1.41 9.05
CA TYR A 128 13.17 -0.77 8.05
C TYR A 128 12.71 -1.72 6.93
N ILE A 129 13.51 -2.73 6.59
CA ILE A 129 13.16 -3.75 5.58
C ILE A 129 13.21 -5.13 6.21
N ALA A 130 12.04 -5.77 6.28
CA ALA A 130 11.89 -7.12 6.81
C ALA A 130 11.95 -8.19 5.72
N THR A 131 12.71 -9.26 5.96
CA THR A 131 12.73 -10.47 5.10
C THR A 131 11.42 -11.26 5.15
N ARG A 132 10.62 -11.05 6.20
CA ARG A 132 9.28 -11.58 6.39
C ARG A 132 8.37 -10.44 6.83
N SER A 133 7.40 -10.09 5.98
CA SER A 133 6.49 -8.97 6.27
C SER A 133 5.22 -9.46 6.96
N GLY A 134 4.78 -8.71 7.98
CA GLY A 134 3.44 -8.89 8.58
C GLY A 134 2.32 -8.69 7.57
N HIS A 135 2.52 -7.81 6.58
CA HIS A 135 1.58 -7.56 5.49
C HIS A 135 1.23 -8.82 4.70
N SER A 136 2.17 -9.76 4.55
CA SER A 136 1.94 -11.03 3.85
C SER A 136 0.90 -11.92 4.53
N ARG A 137 0.53 -11.64 5.80
CA ARG A 137 -0.55 -12.31 6.54
C ARG A 137 -1.92 -11.67 6.33
N GLY A 138 -1.99 -10.49 5.72
CA GLY A 138 -3.24 -9.80 5.37
C GLY A 138 -3.92 -9.02 6.49
N SER A 139 -3.31 -8.86 7.65
CA SER A 139 -3.89 -8.09 8.77
C SER A 139 -2.99 -6.93 9.22
N THR A 140 -2.09 -6.50 8.35
CA THR A 140 -1.24 -5.31 8.54
C THR A 140 -1.54 -4.34 7.41
N LEU A 141 -1.55 -3.07 7.73
CA LEU A 141 -1.82 -1.98 6.80
C LEU A 141 -0.95 -0.79 7.19
N ASP A 142 -0.53 -0.04 6.18
CA ASP A 142 0.10 1.26 6.33
C ASP A 142 -0.91 2.32 5.92
N ILE A 143 -1.15 3.29 6.79
CA ILE A 143 -2.20 4.29 6.60
C ILE A 143 -1.73 5.69 6.97
N THR A 144 -2.48 6.68 6.49
CA THR A 144 -2.52 8.02 7.08
C THR A 144 -3.98 8.44 7.29
N LEU A 145 -4.17 9.57 7.95
CA LEU A 145 -5.44 10.26 8.04
C LEU A 145 -5.52 11.35 6.96
N VAL A 146 -6.73 11.59 6.49
CA VAL A 146 -7.05 12.59 5.47
C VAL A 146 -8.15 13.47 6.02
N ASP A 147 -7.95 14.78 5.91
CA ASP A 147 -8.98 15.78 6.18
C ASP A 147 -10.05 15.70 5.08
N LEU A 148 -11.32 15.54 5.46
CA LEU A 148 -12.43 15.41 4.52
C LEU A 148 -12.80 16.73 3.86
N SER A 149 -12.51 17.86 4.50
CA SER A 149 -12.79 19.20 3.99
C SER A 149 -11.77 19.62 2.92
N THR A 150 -10.48 19.38 3.15
CA THR A 150 -9.41 19.73 2.19
C THR A 150 -9.09 18.59 1.23
N CYS A 151 -9.47 17.36 1.58
CA CYS A 151 -9.08 16.12 0.91
C CYS A 151 -7.57 15.82 0.96
N GLU A 152 -6.81 16.49 1.82
CA GLU A 152 -5.36 16.33 1.96
C GLU A 152 -4.99 15.38 3.09
N ALA A 153 -3.89 14.64 2.92
CA ALA A 153 -3.31 13.84 3.99
C ALA A 153 -2.82 14.75 5.12
N LEU A 154 -3.09 14.36 6.36
CA LEU A 154 -2.50 15.04 7.52
C LEU A 154 -0.99 14.85 7.52
N ASP A 155 -0.29 15.90 7.95
CA ASP A 155 1.14 15.83 8.23
C ASP A 155 1.36 15.02 9.51
N MET A 156 1.98 13.84 9.37
CA MET A 156 2.30 12.92 10.46
C MET A 156 3.75 13.07 10.94
N GLY A 157 4.45 14.13 10.53
CA GLY A 157 5.85 14.41 10.90
C GLY A 157 6.90 13.79 9.97
N SER A 158 6.56 12.71 9.26
CA SER A 158 7.41 12.15 8.23
C SER A 158 6.58 11.59 7.06
N PRO A 159 7.15 11.53 5.84
CA PRO A 159 6.47 10.89 4.73
C PRO A 159 6.40 9.37 4.92
N TYR A 160 5.47 8.73 4.19
CA TYR A 160 5.39 7.28 4.13
C TYR A 160 6.72 6.66 3.66
N ASP A 161 7.08 5.51 4.24
CA ASP A 161 8.34 4.79 3.99
C ASP A 161 9.62 5.62 4.24
N PHE A 162 9.54 6.66 5.08
CA PHE A 162 10.74 7.37 5.50
C PHE A 162 11.57 6.52 6.47
N PHE A 163 12.77 6.12 6.07
CA PHE A 163 13.69 5.35 6.88
C PHE A 163 14.65 6.29 7.61
N GLY A 164 14.14 6.90 8.68
CA GLY A 164 14.85 7.79 9.60
C GLY A 164 14.19 7.77 10.97
N MET A 165 14.83 8.42 11.96
CA MET A 165 14.28 8.48 13.33
C MET A 165 12.96 9.24 13.39
N GLU A 166 12.70 10.09 12.40
CA GLU A 166 11.51 10.90 12.24
C GLU A 166 10.24 10.06 12.09
N SER A 167 10.35 8.84 11.55
CA SER A 167 9.23 7.90 11.41
C SER A 167 9.04 6.97 12.61
N TRP A 168 9.90 7.08 13.63
CA TRP A 168 9.78 6.22 14.81
C TRP A 168 8.59 6.66 15.67
N VAL A 169 7.83 5.68 16.16
CA VAL A 169 6.65 5.92 17.01
C VAL A 169 6.98 6.71 18.28
N ASN A 170 8.22 6.65 18.76
CA ASN A 170 8.68 7.36 19.95
C ASN A 170 9.39 8.69 19.62
N ASN A 171 9.38 9.14 18.36
CA ASN A 171 9.89 10.46 17.98
C ASN A 171 9.15 11.56 18.74
N LYS A 172 9.91 12.45 19.38
CA LYS A 172 9.36 13.57 20.17
C LYS A 172 9.45 14.91 19.46
N ASP A 173 10.17 14.96 18.34
CA ASP A 173 10.42 16.16 17.56
C ASP A 173 9.26 16.41 16.57
N LEU A 174 8.03 16.36 17.11
CA LEU A 174 6.78 16.60 16.43
C LEU A 174 6.11 17.87 16.97
N THR A 175 5.53 18.66 16.07
CA THR A 175 4.66 19.79 16.43
C THR A 175 3.40 19.30 17.18
N PRO A 176 2.70 20.17 17.93
CA PRO A 176 1.46 19.78 18.60
C PRO A 176 0.39 19.20 17.66
N GLN A 177 0.34 19.65 16.40
CA GLN A 177 -0.61 19.19 15.39
C GLN A 177 -0.28 17.79 14.84
N GLN A 178 1.00 17.40 14.86
CA GLN A 178 1.49 16.09 14.39
C GLN A 178 1.41 14.99 15.48
N ARG A 179 0.94 15.30 16.70
CA ARG A 179 0.90 14.38 17.86
C ARG A 179 -0.49 13.82 18.14
#